data_AF-A0A2N2D878-F1
#
_entry.id   AF-A0A2N2D878-F1
#
_cell.length_a   1.000
_cell.length_b   1.000
_cell.length_c   1.000
_cell.angle_alpha   90.00
_cell.angle_beta   90.00
_cell.angle_gamma   90.00
#
_symmetry.space_group_name_H-M   'P 1'
#
loop_
_entity.id
_entity.type
_entity.pdbx_description
1 polymer ?
#
loop_
_entity_poly.entity_id
_entity_poly.type
_entity_poly.pdbx_seq_one_letter_code
_entity_poly.pdbx_strand_id
1 'polypeptide(L)'
;MLAIFASAAAEGEQTGLFHNPLVLILMVLIAIYVFVKFCSWAKTFQLSGQLKKWMFILTGIGVVFFNILYSQGNSQIIESGNWGGATTALLASLAWVFVFAFVLMAETKTD
;
A
#
# COMPACT_ATOMS: atom_id res chain seq x y z
N MET A 1 -1.39 3.73 8.79
CA MET A 1 -0.34 2.70 8.90
C MET A 1 0.96 3.33 8.45
N LEU A 2 1.85 3.70 9.37
CA LEU A 2 3.24 4.03 9.04
C LEU A 2 3.99 2.70 8.99
N ALA A 3 4.00 2.07 7.82
CA ALA A 3 4.76 0.85 7.60
C ALA A 3 6.24 1.22 7.44
N ILE A 4 6.93 1.38 8.58
CA ILE A 4 8.37 1.59 8.61
C ILE A 4 9.01 0.24 8.96
N PHE A 5 9.02 -0.66 7.97
CA PHE A 5 9.68 -1.94 8.12
C PHE A 5 11.17 -1.71 8.31
N ALA A 6 11.70 -2.10 9.47
CA ALA A 6 13.13 -2.21 9.72
C ALA A 6 13.98 -0.96 9.38
N SER A 7 13.49 0.26 9.68
CA SER A 7 14.28 1.50 9.47
C SER A 7 15.66 1.48 10.15
N ALA A 8 15.79 0.75 11.26
CA ALA A 8 17.06 0.58 11.97
C ALA A 8 18.01 -0.46 11.33
N ALA A 9 17.52 -1.38 10.49
CA ALA A 9 18.35 -2.39 9.83
C ALA A 9 18.89 -1.94 8.45
N ALA A 10 18.43 -0.78 7.96
CA ALA A 10 18.80 -0.25 6.65
C ALA A 10 20.08 0.61 6.66
N GLU A 11 20.75 0.74 7.81
CA GLU A 11 21.99 1.51 7.97
C GLU A 11 23.21 0.74 7.44
N GLY A 12 23.36 0.71 6.12
CA GLY A 12 24.63 0.35 5.46
C GLY A 12 24.96 1.40 4.40
N GLU A 13 26.25 1.69 4.17
CA GLU A 13 26.69 2.49 3.03
C GLU A 13 26.30 1.77 1.73
N GLN A 14 25.13 2.10 1.19
CA GLN A 14 24.63 1.53 -0.04
C GLN A 14 24.94 2.48 -1.19
N THR A 15 26.00 2.18 -1.93
CA THR A 15 26.34 2.86 -3.18
C THR A 15 25.53 2.23 -4.33
N GLY A 16 24.67 3.02 -4.99
CA GLY A 16 23.87 2.54 -6.11
C GLY A 16 22.87 3.58 -6.63
N LEU A 17 22.37 3.37 -7.85
CA LEU A 17 21.39 4.29 -8.49
C LEU A 17 20.10 4.43 -7.65
N PHE A 18 19.66 3.36 -7.01
CA PHE A 18 18.48 3.32 -6.14
C PHE A 18 18.69 3.92 -4.75
N HIS A 19 19.91 4.37 -4.45
CA HIS A 19 20.28 5.09 -3.21
C HIS A 19 20.49 6.57 -3.46
N ASN A 20 20.43 7.01 -4.73
CA ASN A 20 20.52 8.41 -5.07
C ASN A 20 19.21 9.14 -4.70
N PRO A 21 19.27 10.19 -3.86
CA PRO A 21 18.07 10.88 -3.37
C PRO A 21 17.23 11.50 -4.49
N LEU A 22 17.86 11.97 -5.57
CA LEU A 22 17.14 12.53 -6.72
C LEU A 22 16.37 11.44 -7.49
N VAL A 23 16.97 10.26 -7.64
CA VAL A 23 16.31 9.11 -8.28
C VAL A 23 15.14 8.63 -7.43
N LEU A 24 15.31 8.56 -6.10
CA LEU A 24 14.23 8.21 -5.18
C LEU A 24 13.06 9.21 -5.26
N ILE A 25 13.35 10.51 -5.23
CA ILE A 25 12.33 11.56 -5.41
C ILE A 25 11.61 11.38 -6.76
N LEU A 26 12.36 11.16 -7.84
CA LEU A 26 11.78 10.96 -9.17
C LEU A 26 10.89 9.72 -9.22
N MET A 27 11.30 8.60 -8.63
CA MET A 27 10.47 7.39 -8.55
C MET A 27 9.17 7.63 -7.77
N VAL A 28 9.24 8.38 -6.66
CA VAL A 28 8.04 8.76 -5.89
C VAL A 28 7.11 9.63 -6.74
N LEU A 29 7.63 10.62 -7.45
CA LEU A 29 6.82 11.49 -8.34
C LEU A 29 6.15 10.69 -9.46
N ILE A 30 6.86 9.73 -10.06
CA ILE A 30 6.32 8.83 -11.08
C ILE A 30 5.20 7.95 -10.49
N ALA A 31 5.42 7.36 -9.32
CA ALA A 31 4.41 6.55 -8.65
C ALA A 31 3.13 7.36 -8.34
N ILE A 32 3.28 8.59 -7.85
CA ILE A 32 2.15 9.51 -7.61
C ILE A 32 1.42 9.81 -8.92
N TYR A 33 2.16 10.13 -9.98
CA TYR A 33 1.57 10.40 -11.30
C TYR A 33 0.73 9.22 -11.80
N VAL A 34 1.27 8.00 -11.74
CA VAL A 34 0.55 6.77 -12.14
C VAL A 34 -0.70 6.56 -11.27
N PHE A 35 -0.59 6.76 -9.95
CA PHE A 35 -1.72 6.62 -9.03
C PHE A 35 -2.83 7.64 -9.32
N VAL A 36 -2.49 8.90 -9.61
CA VAL A 36 -3.48 9.93 -9.98
C VAL A 36 -4.18 9.57 -11.29
N LYS A 37 -3.44 9.03 -12.28
CA LYS A 37 -4.04 8.56 -13.55
C LYS A 37 -4.97 7.37 -13.32
N PHE A 38 -4.59 6.43 -12.47
CA PHE A 38 -5.45 5.32 -12.03
C PHE A 38 -6.73 5.83 -11.36
N CYS A 39 -6.63 6.76 -10.40
CA CYS A 39 -7.78 7.35 -9.73
C CYS A 39 -8.70 8.12 -10.70
N SER A 40 -8.13 8.83 -11.68
CA SER A 40 -8.90 9.53 -12.70
C SER A 40 -9.64 8.57 -13.62
N TRP A 41 -9.02 7.43 -13.96
CA TRP A 41 -9.67 6.35 -14.71
C TRP A 41 -10.77 5.67 -13.88
N ALA A 42 -10.56 5.42 -12.59
CA ALA A 42 -11.55 4.79 -11.73
C ALA A 42 -12.88 5.57 -11.66
N LYS A 43 -12.84 6.91 -11.77
CA LYS A 43 -14.04 7.76 -11.83
C LYS A 43 -14.98 7.47 -12.98
N THR A 44 -14.52 6.84 -14.07
CA THR A 44 -15.39 6.52 -15.21
C THR A 44 -16.33 5.35 -14.93
N PHE A 45 -16.14 4.65 -13.80
CA PHE A 45 -16.97 3.53 -13.38
C PHE A 45 -18.02 3.96 -12.38
N GLN A 46 -19.14 3.24 -12.36
CA GLN A 46 -20.20 3.42 -11.37
C GLN A 46 -20.39 2.13 -10.57
N LEU A 47 -20.35 2.25 -9.24
CA LEU A 47 -20.57 1.14 -8.31
C LEU A 47 -21.85 1.35 -7.50
N SER A 48 -22.48 0.26 -7.06
CA SER A 48 -23.63 0.36 -6.17
C SER A 48 -23.20 0.90 -4.79
N GLY A 49 -24.08 1.68 -4.15
CA GLY A 49 -23.83 2.19 -2.79
C GLY A 49 -23.60 1.07 -1.77
N GLN A 50 -24.26 -0.09 -1.94
CA GLN A 50 -24.05 -1.26 -1.09
C GLN A 50 -22.64 -1.85 -1.22
N LEU A 51 -22.11 -1.99 -2.44
CA LEU A 51 -20.76 -2.50 -2.65
C LEU A 51 -19.73 -1.56 -1.99
N LYS A 52 -19.89 -0.25 -2.18
CA LYS A 52 -19.02 0.74 -1.53
C LYS A 52 -19.04 0.59 -0.01
N LYS A 53 -20.24 0.47 0.59
CA LYS A 53 -20.40 0.29 2.04
C LYS A 53 -19.65 -0.95 2.55
N TRP A 54 -19.79 -2.09 1.87
CA TRP A 54 -19.07 -3.31 2.23
C TRP A 54 -17.56 -3.15 2.13
N MET A 55 -17.07 -2.47 1.10
CA MET A 55 -15.63 -2.22 0.93
C MET A 55 -15.05 -1.32 2.01
N PHE A 56 -15.81 -0.33 2.51
CA PHE A 56 -15.40 0.46 3.68
C PHE A 56 -15.30 -0.39 4.94
N ILE A 57 -16.27 -1.28 5.18
CA ILE A 57 -16.24 -2.22 6.32
C ILE A 57 -15.05 -3.17 6.21
N LEU A 58 -14.85 -3.78 5.04
CA LEU A 58 -13.73 -4.67 4.77
C LEU A 58 -12.40 -3.94 4.92
N THR A 59 -12.31 -2.66 4.56
CA THR A 59 -11.10 -1.87 4.76
C THR A 59 -10.85 -1.62 6.25
N GLY A 60 -11.89 -1.33 7.03
CA GLY A 60 -11.78 -1.22 8.49
C GLY A 60 -11.24 -2.51 9.13
N ILE A 61 -11.76 -3.67 8.72
CA ILE A 61 -11.26 -4.98 9.17
C ILE A 61 -9.83 -5.22 8.66
N GLY A 62 -9.57 -4.85 7.41
CA GLY A 62 -8.27 -4.94 6.77
C GLY A 62 -7.19 -4.18 7.52
N VAL A 63 -7.50 -3.00 8.08
CA VAL A 63 -6.54 -2.25 8.91
C VAL A 63 -6.07 -3.10 10.09
N VAL A 64 -6.97 -3.80 10.79
CA VAL A 64 -6.59 -4.68 11.91
C VAL A 64 -5.72 -5.83 11.40
N PHE A 65 -6.14 -6.49 10.33
CA PHE A 65 -5.41 -7.62 9.73
C PHE A 65 -4.01 -7.24 9.26
N PHE A 66 -3.85 -6.12 8.55
CA PHE A 66 -2.54 -5.65 8.07
C PHE A 66 -1.61 -5.23 9.20
N ASN A 67 -2.13 -4.73 10.32
CA ASN A 67 -1.30 -4.46 11.51
C ASN A 67 -0.78 -5.77 12.14
N ILE A 68 -1.59 -6.83 12.17
CA ILE A 68 -1.14 -8.15 12.63
C ILE A 68 -0.03 -8.68 11.70
N LEU A 69 -0.25 -8.66 10.38
CA LEU A 69 0.76 -9.08 9.41
C LEU A 69 2.06 -8.25 9.52
N TYR A 70 1.93 -6.96 9.75
CA TYR A 70 3.06 -6.07 9.96
C TYR A 70 3.86 -6.43 11.22
N SER A 71 3.17 -6.68 12.34
CA SER A 71 3.80 -7.13 13.58
C SER A 71 4.54 -8.45 13.39
N GLN A 72 3.91 -9.43 12.75
CA GLN A 72 4.52 -10.74 12.48
C GLN A 72 5.72 -10.63 11.54
N GLY A 73 5.61 -9.81 10.48
CA GLY A 73 6.71 -9.58 9.54
C GLY A 73 7.93 -8.96 10.23
N ASN A 74 7.72 -8.00 11.15
CA ASN A 74 8.82 -7.42 11.92
C ASN A 74 9.45 -8.42 12.89
N SER A 75 8.66 -9.24 13.58
CA SER A 75 9.19 -10.30 14.44
C SER A 75 10.07 -11.28 13.65
N GLN A 76 9.65 -11.68 12.45
CA GLN A 76 10.43 -12.57 11.58
C GLN A 76 11.77 -11.96 11.13
N ILE A 77 11.79 -10.66 10.83
CA ILE A 77 13.03 -9.95 10.50
C ILE A 77 13.98 -9.95 11.70
N ILE A 78 13.49 -9.65 12.90
CA ILE A 78 14.33 -9.58 14.12
C ILE A 78 14.89 -10.96 14.51
N GLU A 79 14.05 -12.00 14.46
CA GLU A 79 14.42 -13.34 14.93
C GLU A 79 15.31 -14.11 13.95
N SER A 80 15.10 -13.92 12.64
CA SER A 80 15.69 -14.79 11.62
C SER A 80 16.28 -14.06 10.41
N GLY A 81 16.21 -12.72 10.39
CA GLY A 81 16.59 -11.94 9.20
C GLY A 81 15.68 -12.19 7.99
N ASN A 82 14.52 -12.84 8.18
CA ASN A 82 13.62 -13.21 7.09
C ASN A 82 12.69 -12.04 6.72
N TRP A 83 12.91 -11.48 5.53
CA TRP A 83 12.12 -10.37 4.97
C TRP A 83 10.86 -10.81 4.21
N GLY A 84 10.63 -12.11 4.02
CA GLY A 84 9.53 -12.63 3.21
C GLY A 84 8.16 -12.25 3.76
N GLY A 85 7.96 -12.34 5.08
CA GLY A 85 6.71 -11.95 5.74
C GLY A 85 6.41 -10.46 5.60
N ALA A 86 7.41 -9.61 5.88
CA ALA A 86 7.29 -8.16 5.72
C ALA A 86 7.03 -7.75 4.27
N THR A 87 7.73 -8.36 3.31
CA THR A 87 7.52 -8.11 1.87
C THR A 87 6.11 -8.50 1.43
N THR A 88 5.61 -9.64 1.90
CA THR A 88 4.25 -10.10 1.60
C THR A 88 3.21 -9.13 2.19
N ALA A 89 3.39 -8.69 3.43
CA ALA A 89 2.51 -7.71 4.07
C ALA A 89 2.51 -6.36 3.31
N LEU A 90 3.68 -5.90 2.86
CA LEU A 90 3.81 -4.70 2.04
C LEU A 90 3.06 -4.84 0.71
N LEU A 91 3.30 -5.92 -0.05
CA LEU A 91 2.65 -6.12 -1.34
C LEU A 91 1.14 -6.30 -1.23
N ALA A 92 0.68 -7.05 -0.22
CA ALA A 92 -0.75 -7.25 0.04
C ALA A 92 -1.45 -5.94 0.42
N SER A 93 -0.83 -5.10 1.25
CA SER A 93 -1.38 -3.78 1.61
C SER A 93 -1.38 -2.82 0.42
N LEU A 94 -0.33 -2.82 -0.40
CA LEU A 94 -0.28 -2.06 -1.66
C LEU A 94 -1.41 -2.47 -2.61
N ALA A 95 -1.61 -3.76 -2.83
CA ALA A 95 -2.71 -4.27 -3.65
C ALA A 95 -4.08 -3.82 -3.11
N TRP A 96 -4.28 -3.90 -1.78
CA TRP A 96 -5.51 -3.44 -1.15
C TRP A 96 -5.76 -1.94 -1.33
N VAL A 97 -4.72 -1.11 -1.25
CA VAL A 97 -4.82 0.34 -1.50
C VAL A 97 -5.37 0.62 -2.90
N PHE A 98 -4.94 -0.10 -3.93
CA PHE A 98 -5.49 0.07 -5.29
C PHE A 98 -6.95 -0.35 -5.38
N VAL A 99 -7.33 -1.47 -4.77
CA VAL A 99 -8.73 -1.92 -4.72
C VAL A 99 -9.61 -0.88 -4.02
N PHE A 100 -9.17 -0.40 -2.86
CA PHE A 100 -9.93 0.59 -2.09
C PHE A 100 -10.00 1.95 -2.80
N ALA A 101 -8.89 2.42 -3.38
CA ALA A 101 -8.85 3.65 -4.15
C ALA A 101 -9.80 3.58 -5.35
N PHE A 102 -9.85 2.46 -6.07
CA PHE A 102 -10.82 2.27 -7.16
C PHE A 102 -12.25 2.46 -6.68
N VAL A 103 -12.62 1.79 -5.58
CA VAL A 103 -13.98 1.84 -5.04
C VAL A 103 -14.36 3.23 -4.53
N LEU A 104 -13.39 3.94 -3.92
CA LEU A 104 -13.56 5.30 -3.41
C LEU A 104 -13.77 6.30 -4.55
N MET A 105 -12.99 6.16 -5.64
CA MET A 105 -12.99 7.10 -6.76
C MET A 105 -14.09 6.82 -7.79
N ALA A 106 -14.55 5.59 -7.93
CA ALA A 106 -15.69 5.28 -8.79
C ALA A 106 -16.93 6.07 -8.34
N GLU A 107 -17.80 6.47 -9.26
CA GLU A 107 -19.04 7.17 -8.95
C GLU A 107 -20.05 6.22 -8.27
N THR A 108 -20.96 6.77 -7.46
CA THR A 108 -22.05 5.97 -6.87
C THR A 108 -23.22 5.97 -7.84
N LYS A 109 -23.75 4.80 -8.18
CA LYS A 109 -25.00 4.70 -8.93
C LYS A 109 -26.12 5.39 -8.15
N THR A 110 -26.77 6.35 -8.79
CA THR A 110 -27.98 7.01 -8.28
C THR A 110 -29.18 6.17 -8.71
N ASP A 111 -29.38 5.03 -8.05
CA ASP A 111 -30.66 4.32 -8.07
C ASP A 111 -31.55 4.86 -6.94
#